data_AF-A0A381TCN7-F1
#
_entry.id   AF-A0A381TCN7-F1
#
_cell.length_a   1.000
_cell.length_b   1.000
_cell.length_c   1.000
_cell.angle_alpha   90.00
_cell.angle_beta   90.00
_cell.angle_gamma   90.00
#
_symmetry.space_group_name_H-M   'P 1'
#
loop_
_entity.id
_entity.type
_entity.pdbx_description
1 polymer ?
#
loop_
_entity_poly.entity_id
_entity_poly.type
_entity_poly.pdbx_seq_one_letter_code
_entity_poly.pdbx_strand_id
1 'polypeptide(L)'
;MALKTTSLISDEAVTASNLKTQNAATAGDAVATDGVGNLVYKTLHGAQPTVTYKNADFSITAGENVQVDTRSNPVSITLPAAPNSGDAVRISDGGGNFASLNVTILRNGNTIMDLGDDLLVDYNNASFGLSYNGTTWRIF
;
A
#
# COMPACT_ATOMS: atom_id res chain seq x y z
N MET A 1 39.88 -18.73 56.90
CA MET A 1 39.37 -19.23 55.61
C MET A 1 38.62 -18.07 54.96
N ALA A 2 39.21 -17.41 53.95
CA ALA A 2 38.55 -16.28 53.30
C ALA A 2 37.46 -16.83 52.36
N LEU A 3 36.22 -16.40 52.58
CA LEU A 3 35.08 -16.80 51.76
C LEU A 3 35.25 -16.19 50.35
N LYS A 4 35.32 -17.06 49.34
CA LYS A 4 35.45 -16.68 47.94
C LYS A 4 34.16 -16.00 47.49
N THR A 5 34.21 -14.70 47.22
CA THR A 5 33.08 -13.93 46.72
C THR A 5 32.71 -14.36 45.30
N THR A 6 31.49 -14.89 45.18
CA THR A 6 30.52 -14.50 44.17
C THR A 6 30.82 -14.84 42.71
N SER A 7 30.37 -16.00 42.26
CA SER A 7 29.91 -16.13 40.87
C SER A 7 28.39 -15.99 40.88
N LEU A 8 27.91 -14.75 40.87
CA LEU A 8 26.53 -14.51 40.44
C LEU A 8 26.51 -14.91 38.97
N ILE A 9 25.86 -16.04 38.65
CA ILE A 9 25.30 -16.18 37.32
C ILE A 9 24.16 -15.15 37.32
N SER A 10 24.43 -13.95 36.82
CA SER A 10 23.35 -13.07 36.41
C SER A 10 22.51 -13.88 35.43
N ASP A 11 21.21 -13.88 35.64
CA ASP A 11 20.28 -14.32 34.63
C ASP A 11 20.51 -13.42 33.41
N GLU A 12 21.39 -13.84 32.49
CA GLU A 12 21.66 -13.20 31.19
C GLU A 12 20.47 -13.42 30.26
N ALA A 13 19.25 -13.35 30.80
CA ALA A 13 18.03 -13.27 30.05
C ALA A 13 18.09 -11.99 29.23
N VAL A 14 18.49 -12.14 27.97
CA VAL A 14 18.40 -11.10 26.97
C VAL A 14 16.93 -10.89 26.67
N THR A 15 16.30 -9.99 27.42
CA THR A 15 14.97 -9.46 27.07
C THR A 15 15.11 -8.56 25.84
N ALA A 16 14.03 -8.30 25.11
CA ALA A 16 14.05 -7.38 23.97
C ALA A 16 14.62 -5.99 24.32
N SER A 17 14.48 -5.56 25.59
CA SER A 17 15.05 -4.31 26.11
C SER A 17 16.58 -4.33 26.27
N ASN A 18 17.19 -5.51 26.33
CA ASN A 18 18.64 -5.71 26.45
C ASN A 18 19.31 -6.03 25.10
N LEU A 19 18.51 -6.17 24.03
CA LEU A 19 19.01 -6.42 22.68
C LEU A 19 19.59 -5.13 22.10
N LYS A 20 20.92 -5.06 21.98
CA LYS A 20 21.62 -3.91 21.39
C LYS A 20 21.26 -3.82 19.91
N THR A 21 20.36 -2.92 19.59
CA THR A 21 19.88 -2.62 18.23
C THR A 21 20.17 -1.17 17.91
N GLN A 22 20.42 -0.86 16.63
CA GLN A 22 20.82 0.50 16.21
C GLN A 22 19.63 1.47 16.08
N ASN A 23 18.40 0.99 16.25
CA ASN A 23 17.17 1.77 16.13
C ASN A 23 16.10 1.31 17.14
N ALA A 24 15.05 2.11 17.33
CA ALA A 24 13.90 1.75 18.14
C ALA A 24 12.91 0.85 17.36
N ALA A 25 12.18 0.00 18.08
CA ALA A 25 11.13 -0.86 17.51
C ALA A 25 9.75 -0.20 17.58
N THR A 26 8.91 -0.55 16.62
CA THR A 26 7.45 -0.37 16.65
C THR A 26 6.78 -1.73 16.84
N ALA A 27 5.52 -1.74 17.30
CA ALA A 27 4.75 -2.97 17.41
C ALA A 27 4.65 -3.67 16.04
N GLY A 28 5.05 -4.95 15.97
CA GLY A 28 5.03 -5.74 14.73
C GLY A 28 6.35 -5.78 13.96
N ASP A 29 7.38 -5.03 14.40
CA ASP A 29 8.73 -5.17 13.87
C ASP A 29 9.38 -6.48 14.33
N ALA A 30 10.29 -7.00 13.52
CA ALA A 30 11.17 -8.08 13.94
C ALA A 30 12.62 -7.62 14.04
N VAL A 31 13.39 -8.39 14.78
CA VAL A 31 14.84 -8.25 14.84
C VAL A 31 15.42 -8.85 13.56
N ALA A 32 16.20 -8.05 12.84
CA ALA A 32 16.95 -8.43 11.66
C ALA A 32 18.42 -8.04 11.83
N THR A 33 19.29 -8.54 10.94
CA THR A 33 20.65 -8.01 10.79
C THR A 33 20.69 -6.94 9.70
N ASP A 34 21.56 -5.93 9.86
CA ASP A 34 21.86 -4.95 8.82
C ASP A 34 22.87 -5.45 7.77
N GLY A 35 23.37 -6.68 7.92
CA GLY A 35 24.38 -7.27 7.03
C GLY A 35 25.82 -6.84 7.32
N VAL A 36 26.05 -6.00 8.34
CA VAL A 36 27.37 -5.52 8.76
C VAL A 36 27.63 -5.86 10.24
N GLY A 37 26.88 -6.83 10.77
CA GLY A 37 27.08 -7.37 12.12
C GLY A 37 26.28 -6.66 13.21
N ASN A 38 25.40 -5.71 12.88
CA ASN A 38 24.48 -5.13 13.86
C ASN A 38 23.09 -5.79 13.79
N LEU A 39 22.37 -5.73 14.89
CA LEU A 39 20.94 -6.00 14.94
C LEU A 39 20.16 -4.71 14.74
N VAL A 40 19.07 -4.79 13.98
CA VAL A 40 18.14 -3.69 13.72
C VAL A 40 16.72 -4.19 13.84
N TYR A 41 15.80 -3.33 14.26
CA TYR A 41 14.38 -3.59 14.10
C TYR A 41 13.96 -3.22 12.69
N LYS A 42 13.28 -4.16 12.04
CA LYS A 42 12.75 -3.98 10.70
C LYS A 42 11.32 -4.49 10.64
N THR A 43 10.46 -3.70 10.02
CA THR A 43 9.13 -4.14 9.65
C THR A 43 9.25 -5.27 8.63
N LEU A 44 8.94 -6.52 9.03
CA LEU A 44 9.05 -7.70 8.16
C LEU A 44 7.99 -7.74 7.06
N HIS A 45 6.84 -7.13 7.33
CA HIS A 45 5.72 -7.06 6.42
C HIS A 45 5.36 -5.60 6.28
N GLY A 46 5.64 -4.99 5.13
CA GLY A 46 5.17 -3.63 4.86
C GLY A 46 3.70 -3.52 5.23
N ALA A 47 3.30 -2.41 5.87
CA ALA A 47 1.91 -2.20 6.24
C ALA A 47 1.01 -2.56 5.06
N GLN A 48 -0.04 -3.35 5.31
CA GLN A 48 -0.99 -3.68 4.25
C GLN A 48 -1.44 -2.36 3.60
N PRO A 49 -1.46 -2.28 2.25
CA PRO A 49 -1.87 -1.06 1.58
C PRO A 49 -3.24 -0.63 2.11
N THR A 50 -3.32 0.59 2.65
CA THR A 50 -4.57 1.11 3.18
C THR A 50 -5.60 1.18 2.06
N VAL A 51 -6.77 0.62 2.35
CA VAL A 51 -7.91 0.64 1.44
C VAL A 51 -8.84 1.77 1.88
N THR A 52 -9.14 2.70 0.98
CA THR A 52 -10.07 3.79 1.26
C THR A 52 -11.38 3.60 0.51
N TYR A 53 -12.49 4.02 1.12
CA TYR A 53 -13.83 3.96 0.51
C TYR A 53 -14.22 5.32 -0.07
N LYS A 54 -14.77 5.32 -1.28
CA LYS A 54 -15.22 6.52 -2.00
C LYS A 54 -16.60 6.27 -2.64
N ASN A 55 -17.47 7.26 -2.61
CA ASN A 55 -18.84 7.17 -3.16
C ASN A 55 -19.24 8.40 -3.99
N ALA A 56 -18.27 9.25 -4.34
CA ALA A 56 -18.43 10.47 -5.13
C ALA A 56 -17.17 10.68 -5.96
N ASP A 57 -17.25 11.58 -6.95
CA ASP A 57 -16.13 11.89 -7.85
C ASP A 57 -14.89 12.36 -7.08
N PHE A 58 -13.71 11.92 -7.53
CA PHE A 58 -12.43 12.28 -6.90
C PHE A 58 -11.25 12.14 -7.84
N SER A 59 -10.10 12.70 -7.45
CA SER A 59 -8.81 12.43 -8.07
C SER A 59 -8.05 11.39 -7.26
N ILE A 60 -7.57 10.34 -7.92
CA ILE A 60 -6.77 9.28 -7.30
C ILE A 60 -5.28 9.62 -7.40
N THR A 61 -4.52 9.27 -6.36
CA THR A 61 -3.08 9.49 -6.27
C THR A 61 -2.30 8.18 -6.40
N ALA A 62 -1.05 8.27 -6.85
CA ALA A 62 -0.19 7.10 -7.01
C ALA A 62 -0.01 6.35 -5.68
N GLY A 63 -0.13 5.02 -5.73
CA GLY A 63 -0.06 4.13 -4.58
C GLY A 63 -1.39 3.85 -3.89
N GLU A 64 -2.46 4.59 -4.21
CA GLU A 64 -3.76 4.40 -3.56
C GLU A 64 -4.46 3.10 -3.97
N ASN A 65 -5.17 2.55 -3.00
CA ASN A 65 -6.07 1.41 -3.16
C ASN A 65 -7.44 1.86 -2.70
N VAL A 66 -8.39 1.87 -3.64
CA VAL A 66 -9.74 2.42 -3.40
C VAL A 66 -10.80 1.36 -3.64
N GLN A 67 -11.81 1.35 -2.78
CA GLN A 67 -13.08 0.71 -3.05
C GLN A 67 -14.10 1.80 -3.36
N VAL A 68 -14.76 1.64 -4.50
CA VAL A 68 -15.71 2.62 -5.01
C VAL A 68 -17.10 2.05 -4.84
N ASP A 69 -17.97 2.82 -4.18
CA ASP A 69 -19.35 2.48 -3.95
C ASP A 69 -20.24 3.35 -4.85
N THR A 70 -20.78 2.74 -5.89
CA THR A 70 -21.67 3.44 -6.82
C THR A 70 -23.15 3.20 -6.50
N ARG A 71 -23.54 2.64 -5.34
CA ARG A 71 -24.95 2.26 -5.05
C ARG A 71 -25.94 3.42 -5.12
N SER A 72 -25.47 4.66 -4.98
CA SER A 72 -26.29 5.87 -5.05
C SER A 72 -26.13 6.65 -6.35
N ASN A 73 -24.94 6.63 -6.95
CA ASN A 73 -24.60 7.43 -8.12
C ASN A 73 -23.40 6.81 -8.85
N PRO A 74 -23.30 7.00 -10.19
CA PRO A 74 -22.05 6.74 -10.90
C PRO A 74 -20.92 7.59 -10.31
N VAL A 75 -19.68 7.13 -10.48
CA VAL A 75 -18.49 7.82 -9.95
C VAL A 75 -17.44 7.99 -11.05
N SER A 76 -16.91 9.20 -11.15
CA SER A 76 -15.78 9.53 -12.01
C SER A 76 -14.49 9.63 -11.20
N ILE A 77 -13.44 8.94 -11.65
CA ILE A 77 -12.14 8.89 -10.97
C ILE A 77 -11.09 9.51 -11.88
N THR A 78 -10.53 10.63 -11.47
CA THR A 78 -9.51 11.34 -12.25
C THR A 78 -8.12 10.81 -11.93
N LEU A 79 -7.41 10.27 -12.93
CA LEU A 79 -6.03 9.82 -12.79
C LEU A 79 -5.07 10.99 -12.54
N PRO A 80 -3.84 10.74 -12.03
CA PRO A 80 -2.81 11.76 -11.96
C PRO A 80 -2.51 12.42 -13.32
N ALA A 81 -2.42 13.75 -13.33
CA ALA A 81 -2.06 14.51 -14.55
C ALA A 81 -0.58 14.33 -14.94
N ALA A 82 0.29 14.16 -13.95
CA ALA A 82 1.74 14.02 -14.13
C ALA A 82 2.26 12.79 -13.36
N PRO A 83 1.92 11.57 -13.79
CA PRO A 83 2.43 10.33 -13.20
C PRO A 83 3.90 10.10 -13.55
N ASN A 84 4.64 9.45 -12.65
CA ASN A 84 5.97 8.93 -12.91
C ASN A 84 5.89 7.51 -13.46
N SER A 85 6.90 7.08 -14.22
CA SER A 85 7.02 5.69 -14.66
C SER A 85 7.05 4.75 -13.46
N GLY A 86 6.14 3.78 -13.43
CA GLY A 86 5.95 2.83 -12.34
C GLY A 86 4.88 3.23 -11.32
N ASP A 87 4.31 4.43 -11.41
CA ASP A 87 3.17 4.82 -10.57
C ASP A 87 2.00 3.89 -10.86
N ALA A 88 1.34 3.43 -9.80
CA ALA A 88 0.21 2.50 -9.91
C ALA A 88 -0.92 2.88 -8.96
N VAL A 89 -2.15 2.61 -9.39
CA VAL A 89 -3.36 2.75 -8.58
C VAL A 89 -4.19 1.47 -8.65
N ARG A 90 -4.94 1.15 -7.60
CA ARG A 90 -5.84 -0.02 -7.56
C ARG A 90 -7.25 0.41 -7.24
N ILE A 91 -8.19 -0.10 -8.02
CA ILE A 91 -9.60 0.28 -7.96
C ILE A 91 -10.41 -1.00 -7.87
N SER A 92 -11.38 -1.03 -6.98
CA SER A 92 -12.31 -2.15 -6.85
C SER A 92 -13.73 -1.67 -6.61
N ASP A 93 -14.69 -2.45 -7.08
CA ASP A 93 -16.12 -2.25 -6.87
C ASP A 93 -16.48 -2.65 -5.43
N GLY A 94 -16.52 -1.67 -4.54
CA GLY A 94 -16.90 -1.84 -3.14
C GLY A 94 -18.41 -1.96 -2.94
N GLY A 95 -19.21 -1.41 -3.86
CA GLY A 95 -20.67 -1.46 -3.82
C GLY A 95 -21.26 -2.72 -4.48
N GLY A 96 -20.50 -3.38 -5.35
CA GLY A 96 -20.90 -4.55 -6.13
C GLY A 96 -21.85 -4.24 -7.28
N ASN A 97 -21.86 -3.00 -7.79
CA ASN A 97 -22.95 -2.48 -8.61
C ASN A 97 -22.52 -1.61 -9.81
N PHE A 98 -21.25 -1.74 -10.24
CA PHE A 98 -20.74 -1.04 -11.43
C PHE A 98 -21.55 -1.28 -12.71
N ALA A 99 -22.22 -2.44 -12.85
CA ALA A 99 -23.05 -2.72 -14.02
C ALA A 99 -24.32 -1.84 -14.11
N SER A 100 -24.85 -1.41 -12.97
CA SER A 100 -26.03 -0.54 -12.93
C SER A 100 -25.66 0.93 -12.87
N LEU A 101 -24.63 1.25 -12.09
CA LEU A 101 -24.10 2.60 -11.91
C LEU A 101 -22.59 2.52 -12.07
N ASN A 102 -22.13 2.82 -13.28
CA ASN A 102 -20.76 2.58 -13.71
C ASN A 102 -19.74 3.52 -13.06
N VAL A 103 -18.47 3.10 -13.16
CA VAL A 103 -17.33 3.94 -12.86
C VAL A 103 -16.66 4.35 -14.16
N THR A 104 -16.33 5.63 -14.27
CA THR A 104 -15.53 6.17 -15.38
C THR A 104 -14.18 6.62 -14.87
N ILE A 105 -13.10 6.09 -15.45
CA ILE A 105 -11.74 6.52 -15.15
C ILE A 105 -11.35 7.60 -16.14
N LEU A 106 -11.26 8.84 -15.64
CA LEU A 106 -10.88 10.01 -16.42
C LEU A 106 -9.37 10.06 -16.58
N ARG A 107 -8.93 10.14 -17.83
CA ARG A 107 -7.53 9.97 -18.25
C ARG A 107 -6.58 11.11 -17.81
N ASN A 108 -7.14 12.29 -17.55
CA ASN A 108 -6.44 13.49 -17.09
C ASN A 108 -5.18 13.86 -17.90
N GLY A 109 -5.30 13.82 -19.23
CA GLY A 109 -4.23 14.23 -20.15
C GLY A 109 -3.35 13.10 -20.67
N ASN A 110 -3.18 12.00 -19.93
CA ASN A 110 -2.42 10.83 -20.38
C ASN A 110 -3.34 9.80 -21.04
N THR A 111 -2.83 8.92 -21.91
CA THR A 111 -3.67 7.88 -22.54
C THR A 111 -3.88 6.68 -21.61
N ILE A 112 -4.98 5.95 -21.80
CA ILE A 112 -5.24 4.66 -21.15
C ILE A 112 -5.20 3.59 -22.23
N MET A 113 -4.35 2.57 -22.08
CA MET A 113 -4.17 1.51 -23.09
C MET A 113 -3.79 2.04 -24.50
N ASP A 114 -3.02 3.14 -24.59
CA ASP A 114 -2.69 3.87 -25.83
C ASP A 114 -3.89 4.55 -26.51
N LEU A 115 -5.04 4.61 -25.82
CA LEU A 115 -6.26 5.23 -26.32
C LEU A 115 -6.45 6.61 -25.67
N GLY A 116 -6.96 7.55 -26.47
CA GLY A 116 -7.31 8.91 -26.06
C GLY A 116 -8.66 9.02 -25.37
N ASP A 117 -9.22 7.90 -24.91
CA ASP A 117 -10.56 7.79 -24.35
C ASP A 117 -10.49 7.43 -22.85
N ASP A 118 -11.54 7.83 -22.13
CA ASP A 118 -11.72 7.45 -20.73
C ASP A 118 -12.12 5.95 -20.64
N LEU A 119 -11.73 5.30 -19.55
CA LEU A 119 -12.03 3.88 -19.33
C LEU A 119 -13.36 3.75 -18.58
N LEU A 120 -14.37 3.20 -19.25
CA LEU A 120 -15.64 2.83 -18.63
C LEU A 120 -15.56 1.42 -18.03
N VAL A 121 -16.03 1.26 -16.79
CA VAL A 121 -16.13 -0.05 -16.13
C VAL A 121 -17.59 -0.27 -15.73
N ASP A 122 -18.23 -1.24 -16.40
CA ASP A 122 -19.67 -1.50 -16.36
C ASP A 122 -20.01 -2.95 -16.00
N TYR A 123 -19.14 -3.63 -15.25
CA TYR A 123 -19.39 -4.97 -14.74
C TYR A 123 -19.17 -5.04 -13.23
N ASN A 124 -20.06 -5.76 -12.54
CA ASN A 124 -20.06 -5.85 -11.09
C ASN A 124 -18.81 -6.57 -10.55
N ASN A 125 -18.42 -6.21 -9.34
CA ASN A 125 -17.32 -6.82 -8.59
C ASN A 125 -15.97 -6.70 -9.32
N ALA A 126 -15.83 -5.70 -10.21
CA ALA A 126 -14.58 -5.40 -10.86
C ALA A 126 -13.48 -5.07 -9.85
N SER A 127 -12.28 -5.58 -10.07
CA SER A 127 -11.09 -5.21 -9.32
C SER A 127 -9.90 -5.25 -10.26
N PHE A 128 -9.19 -4.12 -10.38
CA PHE A 128 -8.12 -3.96 -11.37
C PHE A 128 -7.10 -2.93 -10.91
N GLY A 129 -5.90 -3.03 -11.46
CA GLY A 129 -4.85 -2.03 -11.30
C GLY A 129 -4.61 -1.25 -12.60
N LEU A 130 -4.16 -0.01 -12.48
CA LEU A 130 -3.61 0.78 -13.57
C LEU A 130 -2.18 1.18 -13.20
N SER A 131 -1.21 0.89 -14.05
CA SER A 131 0.18 1.33 -13.90
C SER A 131 0.61 2.22 -15.06
N TYR A 132 1.35 3.27 -14.77
CA TYR A 132 1.89 4.17 -15.78
C TYR A 132 3.25 3.68 -16.23
N ASN A 133 3.42 3.41 -17.53
CA ASN A 133 4.68 2.86 -18.08
C ASN A 133 5.68 3.94 -18.54
N GLY A 134 5.39 5.22 -18.27
CA GLY A 134 6.17 6.37 -18.76
C GLY A 134 5.49 7.14 -19.90
N THR A 135 4.53 6.54 -20.62
CA THR A 135 3.79 7.21 -21.70
C THR A 135 2.27 7.08 -21.58
N THR A 136 1.78 6.03 -20.95
CA THR A 136 0.36 5.64 -20.95
C THR A 136 0.07 4.78 -19.72
N TRP A 137 -1.19 4.76 -19.32
CA TRP A 137 -1.69 3.81 -18.33
C TRP A 137 -1.93 2.43 -18.94
N ARG A 138 -1.63 1.37 -18.19
CA ARG A 138 -1.84 -0.04 -18.53
C ARG A 138 -2.58 -0.76 -17.42
N ILE A 139 -3.60 -1.52 -17.79
CA ILE A 139 -4.30 -2.43 -16.86
C ILE A 139 -3.36 -3.60 -16.53
N PHE A 140 -3.32 -4.02 -15.26
CA PHE A 140 -2.56 -5.18 -14.79
C PHE A 140 -3.34 -6.00 -13.76
#